data_AF-A0A9E2Q7Z2-F1
#
_entry.id   AF-A0A9E2Q7Z2-F1
#
_cell.length_a   1.000
_cell.length_b   1.000
_cell.length_c   1.000
_cell.angle_alpha   90.00
_cell.angle_beta   90.00
_cell.angle_gamma   90.00
#
_symmetry.space_group_name_H-M   'P 1'
#
loop_
_entity.id
_entity.type
_entity.pdbx_description
1 polymer ?
#
loop_
_entity_poly.entity_id
_entity_poly.type
_entity_poly.pdbx_seq_one_letter_code
_entity_poly.pdbx_strand_id
1 'polypeptide(L)'
;MHDLSQLIPIAAGIILSPLPIAAIIAVLLSPRARTNGFAYAAAFWSVCFGVTAVTALTTSHASSAGGTHGTATTILGLVLTIGFLALAVASWVTRPKHGAPAKAPGWLQAIDGMSAGRAFGLGIVMALTNGKNIPLELKAGALIGSGGHGAATALAVAALFALGASLGILVPTLLAATGIPAVTTTLARLKALLISHNAVIMTVLFAVLAAVELSNLLPALTK
;
A
#
# COMPACT_ATOMS: atom_id res chain seq x y z
N MET A 1 13.50 -7.91 -20.73
CA MET A 1 13.89 -8.02 -19.31
C MET A 1 13.82 -6.66 -18.57
N HIS A 2 12.95 -5.72 -18.98
CA HIS A 2 12.98 -4.33 -18.50
C HIS A 2 11.85 -3.94 -17.51
N ASP A 3 11.01 -4.87 -17.07
CA ASP A 3 9.74 -4.51 -16.38
C ASP A 3 9.74 -4.68 -14.85
N LEU A 4 10.67 -5.46 -14.29
CA LEU A 4 10.77 -5.66 -12.83
C LEU A 4 11.24 -4.42 -12.06
N SER A 5 11.98 -3.51 -12.72
CA SER A 5 12.38 -2.23 -12.12
C SER A 5 11.16 -1.36 -11.78
N GLN A 6 10.02 -1.55 -12.45
CA GLN A 6 8.77 -0.85 -12.15
C GLN A 6 8.17 -1.29 -10.80
N LEU A 7 8.57 -2.45 -10.26
CA LEU A 7 8.11 -2.86 -8.92
C LEU A 7 8.61 -1.92 -7.82
N ILE A 8 9.76 -1.28 -7.99
CA ILE A 8 10.32 -0.35 -7.00
C ILE A 8 9.43 0.89 -6.81
N PRO A 9 9.10 1.67 -7.86
CA PRO A 9 8.19 2.81 -7.71
C PRO A 9 6.78 2.40 -7.30
N ILE A 10 6.29 1.23 -7.74
CA ILE A 10 4.99 0.69 -7.30
C ILE A 10 5.01 0.39 -5.79
N ALA A 11 6.04 -0.30 -5.30
CA ALA A 11 6.22 -0.60 -3.88
C ALA A 11 6.38 0.68 -3.06
N ALA A 12 7.13 1.68 -3.56
CA ALA A 12 7.25 2.98 -2.92
C ALA A 12 5.88 3.69 -2.76
N GLY A 13 5.01 3.56 -3.77
CA GLY A 13 3.63 4.03 -3.74
C GLY A 13 2.81 3.42 -2.59
N ILE A 14 2.98 2.11 -2.36
CA ILE A 14 2.31 1.37 -1.28
C ILE A 14 2.93 1.72 0.08
N ILE A 15 4.26 1.81 0.17
CA ILE A 15 5.00 2.17 1.40
C ILE A 15 4.52 3.52 1.94
N LEU A 16 4.35 4.53 1.07
CA LEU A 16 3.82 5.84 1.44
C LEU A 16 2.29 5.80 1.63
N SER A 17 1.77 4.95 2.51
CA SER A 17 0.36 4.90 2.87
C SER A 17 0.14 5.49 4.25
N PRO A 18 -0.19 6.80 4.38
CA PRO A 18 -0.25 7.47 5.66
C PRO A 18 -1.28 6.87 6.61
N LEU A 19 -2.37 6.33 6.08
CA LEU A 19 -3.47 5.80 6.88
C LEU A 19 -3.12 4.43 7.51
N PRO A 20 -2.58 3.43 6.78
CA PRO A 20 -1.98 2.24 7.37
C PRO A 20 -0.83 2.56 8.34
N ILE A 21 0.04 3.51 8.00
CA ILE A 21 1.14 3.92 8.88
C ILE A 21 0.59 4.52 10.19
N ALA A 22 -0.41 5.40 10.12
CA ALA A 22 -1.05 5.96 11.30
C ALA A 22 -1.75 4.89 12.16
N ALA A 23 -2.38 3.91 11.50
CA ALA A 23 -3.03 2.78 12.17
C ALA A 23 -2.00 1.91 12.92
N ILE A 24 -0.92 1.48 12.26
CA ILE A 24 0.12 0.69 12.94
C ILE A 24 0.74 1.49 14.08
N ILE A 25 1.05 2.77 13.91
CA ILE A 25 1.62 3.56 15.01
C ILE A 25 0.64 3.66 16.18
N ALA A 26 -0.66 3.80 15.92
CA ALA A 26 -1.67 3.79 16.98
C ALA A 26 -1.71 2.42 17.71
N VAL A 27 -1.61 1.32 16.96
CA VAL A 27 -1.51 -0.04 17.53
C VAL A 27 -0.25 -0.19 18.38
N LEU A 28 0.89 0.34 17.93
CA LEU A 28 2.17 0.26 18.61
C LEU A 28 2.25 1.14 19.87
N LEU A 29 1.31 2.07 20.05
CA LEU A 29 1.17 2.86 21.27
C LEU A 29 0.14 2.26 22.26
N SER A 30 -0.51 1.15 21.90
CA SER A 30 -1.48 0.47 22.75
C SER A 30 -0.81 -0.42 23.82
N PRO A 31 -1.52 -0.82 24.89
CA PRO A 31 -0.97 -1.71 25.93
C PRO A 31 -0.43 -3.04 25.40
N ARG A 32 -0.94 -3.52 24.26
CA ARG A 32 -0.54 -4.78 23.60
C ARG A 32 0.23 -4.53 22.29
N ALA A 33 1.06 -3.49 22.27
CA ALA A 33 1.80 -3.02 21.11
C ALA A 33 2.50 -4.11 20.30
N ARG A 34 3.28 -4.99 20.95
CA ARG A 34 4.06 -6.04 20.25
C ARG A 34 3.15 -7.02 19.53
N THR A 35 2.25 -7.68 20.26
CA THR A 35 1.39 -8.73 19.70
C THR A 35 0.43 -8.17 18.65
N ASN A 36 -0.20 -7.02 18.92
CA ASN A 36 -1.13 -6.40 17.99
C ASN A 36 -0.41 -5.82 16.77
N GLY A 37 0.80 -5.29 16.94
CA GLY A 37 1.63 -4.76 15.85
C GLY A 37 2.01 -5.84 14.85
N PHE A 38 2.53 -6.98 15.33
CA PHE A 38 2.83 -8.12 14.45
C PHE A 38 1.60 -8.72 13.80
N ALA A 39 0.47 -8.81 14.52
CA ALA A 39 -0.80 -9.28 13.94
C ALA A 39 -1.30 -8.37 12.81
N TYR A 40 -1.24 -7.05 13.01
CA TYR A 40 -1.57 -6.06 11.97
C TYR A 40 -0.63 -6.17 10.77
N ALA A 41 0.68 -6.23 11.00
CA ALA A 41 1.68 -6.30 9.94
C ALA A 41 1.57 -7.59 9.12
N ALA A 42 1.33 -8.74 9.78
CA ALA A 42 1.12 -10.02 9.12
C ALA A 42 -0.15 -10.02 8.27
N ALA A 43 -1.25 -9.45 8.77
CA ALA A 43 -2.49 -9.29 8.01
C ALA A 43 -2.27 -8.43 6.76
N PHE A 44 -1.64 -7.26 6.92
CA PHE A 44 -1.39 -6.34 5.82
C PHE A 44 -0.52 -6.98 4.73
N TRP A 45 0.58 -7.62 5.14
CA TRP A 45 1.45 -8.33 4.22
C TRP A 45 0.73 -9.48 3.50
N SER A 46 -0.10 -10.26 4.23
CA SER A 46 -0.82 -11.40 3.66
C SER A 46 -1.81 -10.99 2.57
N VAL A 47 -2.50 -9.86 2.75
CA VAL A 47 -3.41 -9.31 1.73
C VAL A 47 -2.61 -8.84 0.51
N CYS A 48 -1.56 -8.04 0.72
CA CYS A 48 -0.72 -7.54 -0.35
C CYS A 48 -0.10 -8.67 -1.18
N PHE A 49 0.42 -9.69 -0.49
CA PHE A 49 0.92 -10.92 -1.10
C PHE A 49 -0.18 -11.66 -1.84
N GLY A 50 -1.34 -11.89 -1.22
CA GLY A 50 -2.45 -12.62 -1.81
C GLY A 50 -2.96 -12.00 -3.10
N VAL A 51 -3.20 -10.69 -3.12
CA VAL A 51 -3.62 -9.95 -4.33
C VAL A 51 -2.57 -10.07 -5.42
N THR A 52 -1.31 -9.74 -5.11
CA THR A 52 -0.20 -9.77 -6.07
C THR A 52 0.03 -11.18 -6.63
N ALA A 53 -0.01 -12.20 -5.77
CA ALA A 53 0.22 -13.59 -6.13
C ALA A 53 -0.91 -14.14 -7.01
N VAL A 54 -2.18 -13.89 -6.65
CA VAL A 54 -3.32 -14.32 -7.46
C VAL A 54 -3.24 -13.70 -8.85
N THR A 55 -2.97 -12.39 -8.94
CA THR A 55 -2.83 -11.73 -10.24
C THR A 55 -1.63 -12.24 -11.03
N ALA A 56 -0.49 -12.47 -10.39
CA ALA A 56 0.67 -13.05 -11.06
C ALA A 56 0.35 -14.43 -11.66
N LEU A 57 -0.27 -15.32 -10.86
CA LEU A 57 -0.62 -16.65 -11.33
C LEU A 57 -1.65 -16.60 -12.47
N THR A 58 -2.69 -15.78 -12.37
CA THR A 58 -3.72 -15.69 -13.44
C THR A 58 -3.15 -15.09 -14.73
N THR A 59 -2.27 -14.09 -14.64
CA THR A 59 -1.58 -13.53 -15.82
C THR A 59 -0.63 -14.55 -16.46
N SER A 60 0.10 -15.34 -15.67
CA SER A 60 0.96 -16.40 -16.20
C SER A 60 0.17 -17.44 -16.99
N HIS A 61 -1.00 -17.85 -16.50
CA HIS A 61 -1.89 -18.81 -17.17
C HIS A 61 -2.53 -18.23 -18.45
N ALA A 62 -2.87 -16.94 -18.45
CA ALA A 62 -3.43 -16.28 -19.63
C ALA A 62 -2.39 -16.11 -20.75
N SER A 63 -1.12 -15.89 -20.38
CA SER A 63 -0.01 -15.75 -21.32
C SER A 63 0.32 -17.07 -22.03
N SER A 64 0.20 -18.21 -21.32
CA SER A 64 0.36 -19.54 -21.91
C SER A 64 -0.81 -20.00 -22.79
N ALA A 65 -1.96 -19.32 -22.70
CA ALA A 65 -3.14 -19.56 -23.54
C ALA A 65 -3.18 -18.73 -24.84
N GLY A 66 -2.13 -17.94 -25.15
CA GLY A 66 -1.99 -17.24 -26.44
C GLY A 66 -2.85 -15.98 -26.63
N GLY A 67 -3.38 -15.40 -25.57
CA GLY A 67 -4.23 -14.20 -25.67
C GLY A 67 -3.44 -12.90 -25.89
N THR A 68 -3.87 -12.05 -26.84
CA THR A 68 -3.30 -10.73 -27.11
C THR A 68 -3.56 -9.77 -25.94
N HIS A 69 -2.54 -9.52 -25.10
CA HIS A 69 -2.68 -8.79 -23.81
C HIS A 69 -2.61 -7.25 -23.89
N GLY A 70 -2.51 -6.64 -25.08
CA GLY A 70 -2.20 -5.20 -25.20
C GLY A 70 -3.33 -4.24 -24.77
N THR A 71 -4.59 -4.55 -25.07
CA THR A 71 -5.70 -3.60 -24.87
C THR A 71 -6.15 -3.55 -23.41
N ALA A 72 -6.22 -4.70 -22.73
CA ALA A 72 -6.69 -4.79 -21.34
C ALA A 72 -5.74 -4.10 -20.35
N THR A 73 -4.42 -4.24 -20.55
CA THR A 73 -3.41 -3.56 -19.73
C THR A 73 -3.43 -2.05 -19.93
N THR A 74 -3.70 -1.59 -21.16
CA THR A 74 -3.79 -0.16 -21.49
C THR A 74 -5.06 0.47 -20.89
N ILE A 75 -6.20 -0.21 -20.98
CA ILE A 75 -7.46 0.23 -20.36
C ILE A 75 -7.31 0.30 -18.83
N LEU A 76 -6.70 -0.72 -18.22
CA LEU A 76 -6.45 -0.72 -16.78
C LEU A 76 -5.55 0.46 -16.39
N GLY A 77 -4.41 0.66 -17.05
CA GLY A 77 -3.52 1.78 -16.76
C GLY A 77 -4.21 3.15 -16.90
N LEU A 78 -5.09 3.33 -17.90
CA LEU A 78 -5.85 4.56 -18.10
C LEU A 78 -6.84 4.81 -16.94
N VAL A 79 -7.60 3.79 -16.56
CA VAL A 79 -8.53 3.86 -15.42
C VAL A 79 -7.78 4.20 -14.13
N LEU A 80 -6.60 3.60 -13.91
CA LEU A 80 -5.77 3.88 -12.74
C LEU A 80 -5.23 5.31 -12.75
N THR A 81 -4.77 5.80 -13.90
CA THR A 81 -4.29 7.18 -14.05
C THR A 81 -5.38 8.19 -13.68
N ILE A 82 -6.59 8.01 -14.24
CA ILE A 82 -7.74 8.89 -13.97
C ILE A 82 -8.16 8.78 -12.50
N GLY A 83 -8.20 7.56 -11.95
CA GLY A 83 -8.54 7.30 -10.55
C GLY A 83 -7.58 7.97 -9.58
N PHE A 84 -6.26 7.86 -9.79
CA PHE A 84 -5.26 8.53 -8.96
C PHE A 84 -5.36 10.04 -9.07
N LEU A 85 -5.58 10.60 -10.26
CA LEU A 85 -5.73 12.04 -10.43
C LEU A 85 -6.98 12.56 -9.70
N ALA A 86 -8.11 11.86 -9.80
CA ALA A 86 -9.33 12.20 -9.07
C ALA A 86 -9.13 12.15 -7.55
N LEU A 87 -8.43 11.13 -7.05
CA LEU A 87 -8.10 11.01 -5.62
C LEU A 87 -7.11 12.11 -5.16
N ALA A 88 -6.16 12.54 -6.01
CA ALA A 88 -5.27 13.65 -5.72
C ALA A 88 -6.04 14.95 -5.51
N VAL A 89 -6.95 15.25 -6.45
CA VAL A 89 -7.84 16.43 -6.40
C VAL A 89 -8.75 16.36 -5.19
N ALA A 90 -9.42 15.22 -4.95
CA ALA A 90 -10.28 15.05 -3.80
C ALA A 90 -9.54 15.26 -2.47
N SER A 91 -8.32 14.70 -2.34
CA SER A 91 -7.47 14.87 -1.16
C SER A 91 -7.06 16.33 -0.94
N TRP A 92 -6.81 17.06 -2.04
CA TRP A 92 -6.43 18.48 -1.98
C TRP A 92 -7.59 19.39 -1.59
N VAL A 93 -8.79 19.08 -2.10
CA VAL A 93 -10.02 19.86 -1.88
C VAL A 93 -10.59 19.61 -0.48
N THR A 94 -10.52 18.37 0.01
CA THR A 94 -11.01 17.98 1.34
C THR A 94 -10.00 18.24 2.46
N ARG A 95 -8.82 18.81 2.13
CA ARG A 95 -7.80 19.12 3.13
C ARG A 95 -8.37 20.06 4.22
N PRO A 96 -8.14 19.78 5.50
CA PRO A 96 -8.51 20.71 6.57
C PRO A 96 -7.83 22.08 6.35
N LYS A 97 -8.60 23.16 6.44
CA LYS A 97 -8.05 24.53 6.37
C LYS A 97 -7.32 24.87 7.67
N HIS A 98 -6.34 25.79 7.58
CA HIS A 98 -5.51 26.21 8.71
C HIS A 98 -6.35 26.56 9.94
N GLY A 99 -6.03 25.94 11.09
CA GLY A 99 -6.67 26.22 12.39
C GLY A 99 -7.79 25.26 12.81
N ALA A 100 -8.26 24.35 11.95
CA ALA A 100 -9.21 23.32 12.36
C ALA A 100 -8.49 22.17 13.08
N PRO A 101 -8.89 21.77 14.30
CA PRO A 101 -8.29 20.62 14.97
C PRO A 101 -8.48 19.36 14.13
N ALA A 102 -7.39 18.66 13.82
CA ALA A 102 -7.44 17.37 13.13
C ALA A 102 -8.20 16.38 14.03
N LYS A 103 -9.50 16.20 13.76
CA LYS A 103 -10.36 15.29 14.53
C LYS A 103 -9.83 13.88 14.31
N ALA A 104 -9.20 13.31 15.33
CA ALA A 104 -8.74 11.92 15.30
C ALA A 104 -9.92 11.03 14.88
N PRO A 105 -9.74 10.14 13.89
CA PRO A 105 -10.85 9.36 13.36
C PRO A 105 -11.40 8.42 14.45
N GLY A 106 -12.72 8.23 14.50
CA GLY A 106 -13.41 7.59 15.64
C GLY A 106 -12.95 6.17 15.98
N TRP A 107 -12.30 5.46 15.05
CA TRP A 107 -11.71 4.13 15.30
C TRP A 107 -10.44 4.17 16.16
N LEU A 108 -9.80 5.34 16.32
CA LEU A 108 -8.56 5.49 17.09
C LEU A 108 -8.78 5.28 18.61
N GLN A 109 -9.99 5.54 19.10
CA GLN A 109 -10.38 5.32 20.50
C GLN A 109 -10.61 3.84 20.83
N ALA A 110 -10.80 2.98 19.82
CA ALA A 110 -11.08 1.55 20.00
C ALA A 110 -9.82 0.68 20.17
N ILE A 111 -8.63 1.29 20.14
CA ILE A 111 -7.35 0.57 20.08
C ILE A 111 -6.86 0.13 21.47
N ASP A 112 -7.20 0.86 22.54
CA ASP A 112 -6.67 0.60 23.89
C ASP A 112 -7.15 -0.73 24.50
N GLY A 113 -8.24 -1.31 23.99
CA GLY A 113 -8.78 -2.61 24.39
C GLY A 113 -8.64 -3.72 23.34
N MET A 114 -7.86 -3.51 22.27
CA MET A 114 -7.88 -4.38 21.10
C MET A 114 -7.14 -5.72 21.35
N SER A 115 -7.76 -6.83 20.93
CA SER A 115 -7.12 -8.16 20.88
C SER A 115 -6.31 -8.35 19.60
N ALA A 116 -5.39 -9.32 19.58
CA ALA A 116 -4.58 -9.62 18.40
C ALA A 116 -5.43 -9.95 17.16
N GLY A 117 -6.54 -10.68 17.33
CA GLY A 117 -7.47 -10.97 16.23
C GLY A 117 -8.14 -9.71 15.65
N ARG A 118 -8.49 -8.74 16.49
CA ARG A 118 -9.02 -7.44 16.02
C ARG A 118 -7.94 -6.60 15.33
N ALA A 119 -6.70 -6.67 15.80
CA ALA A 119 -5.56 -6.02 15.16
C ALA A 119 -5.24 -6.62 13.78
N PHE A 120 -5.34 -7.95 13.66
CA PHE A 120 -5.24 -8.67 12.38
C PHE A 120 -6.36 -8.24 11.43
N GLY A 121 -7.61 -8.22 11.91
CA GLY A 121 -8.75 -7.73 11.13
C GLY A 121 -8.57 -6.27 10.68
N LEU A 122 -8.04 -5.41 11.53
CA LEU A 122 -7.70 -4.03 11.18
C LEU A 122 -6.63 -3.99 10.07
N GLY A 123 -5.61 -4.86 10.11
CA GLY A 123 -4.62 -4.98 9.05
C GLY A 123 -5.22 -5.35 7.71
N ILE A 124 -6.16 -6.31 7.68
CA ILE A 124 -6.91 -6.69 6.47
C ILE A 124 -7.72 -5.51 5.95
N VAL A 125 -8.50 -4.88 6.83
CA VAL A 125 -9.33 -3.72 6.46
C VAL A 125 -8.46 -2.63 5.89
N MET A 126 -7.32 -2.32 6.51
CA MET A 126 -6.44 -1.26 6.04
C MET A 126 -5.77 -1.60 4.71
N ALA A 127 -5.42 -2.86 4.47
CA ALA A 127 -4.89 -3.29 3.18
C ALA A 127 -5.96 -3.19 2.06
N LEU A 128 -7.19 -3.63 2.32
CA LEU A 128 -8.28 -3.63 1.33
C LEU A 128 -8.91 -2.25 1.10
N THR A 129 -9.07 -1.45 2.18
CA THR A 129 -9.72 -0.13 2.11
C THR A 129 -8.77 0.98 1.68
N ASN A 130 -7.45 0.74 1.66
CA ASN A 130 -6.54 1.57 0.87
C ASN A 130 -6.71 1.22 -0.60
N GLY A 131 -7.84 1.64 -1.17
CA GLY A 131 -8.22 1.36 -2.56
C GLY A 131 -7.18 1.81 -3.60
N LYS A 132 -6.19 2.62 -3.21
CA LYS A 132 -5.02 2.97 -4.03
C LYS A 132 -4.01 1.83 -4.20
N ASN A 133 -3.89 0.94 -3.22
CA ASN A 133 -2.90 -0.14 -3.22
C ASN A 133 -3.34 -1.29 -4.11
N ILE A 134 -4.65 -1.59 -4.16
CA ILE A 134 -5.19 -2.68 -4.99
C ILE A 134 -4.77 -2.52 -6.48
N PRO A 135 -4.99 -1.38 -7.15
CA PRO A 135 -4.38 -1.07 -8.44
C PRO A 135 -2.90 -1.39 -8.59
N LEU A 136 -2.10 -0.99 -7.61
CA LEU A 136 -0.65 -1.14 -7.62
C LEU A 136 -0.23 -2.60 -7.45
N GLU A 137 -0.92 -3.34 -6.59
CA GLU A 137 -0.74 -4.78 -6.36
C GLU A 137 -1.16 -5.60 -7.57
N LEU A 138 -2.29 -5.26 -8.21
CA LEU A 138 -2.72 -5.87 -9.48
C LEU A 138 -1.68 -5.63 -10.58
N LYS A 139 -1.19 -4.38 -10.71
CA LYS A 139 -0.15 -4.05 -11.69
C LYS A 139 1.15 -4.80 -11.41
N ALA A 140 1.60 -4.86 -10.16
CA ALA A 140 2.77 -5.63 -9.76
C ALA A 140 2.60 -7.11 -10.08
N GLY A 141 1.44 -7.69 -9.75
CA GLY A 141 1.12 -9.08 -10.06
C GLY A 141 1.17 -9.35 -11.56
N ALA A 142 0.57 -8.49 -12.38
CA ALA A 142 0.60 -8.64 -13.83
C ALA A 142 2.02 -8.59 -14.40
N LEU A 143 2.88 -7.69 -13.91
CA LEU A 143 4.30 -7.59 -14.30
C LEU A 143 5.09 -8.84 -13.90
N ILE A 144 4.82 -9.39 -12.71
CA ILE A 144 5.47 -10.62 -12.23
C ILE A 144 5.02 -11.82 -13.07
N GLY A 145 3.72 -11.89 -13.36
CA GLY A 145 3.09 -12.99 -14.08
C GLY A 145 3.47 -13.06 -15.56
N SER A 146 3.75 -11.91 -16.20
CA SER A 146 4.14 -11.82 -17.61
C SER A 146 5.62 -12.13 -17.88
N GLY A 147 6.46 -12.23 -16.85
CA GLY A 147 7.91 -12.42 -17.02
C GLY A 147 8.35 -13.83 -17.46
N GLY A 148 7.43 -14.76 -17.71
CA GLY A 148 7.72 -16.07 -18.28
C GLY A 148 8.41 -17.07 -17.34
N HIS A 149 8.43 -16.78 -16.03
CA HIS A 149 8.97 -17.66 -14.99
C HIS A 149 7.94 -18.69 -14.51
N GLY A 150 8.39 -19.77 -13.87
CA GLY A 150 7.50 -20.75 -13.24
C GLY A 150 6.74 -20.19 -12.02
N ALA A 151 5.64 -20.85 -11.65
CA ALA A 151 4.75 -20.42 -10.56
C ALA A 151 5.48 -20.19 -9.21
N ALA A 152 6.44 -21.05 -8.88
CA ALA A 152 7.23 -20.91 -7.65
C ALA A 152 8.04 -19.60 -7.63
N THR A 153 8.63 -19.22 -8.75
CA THR A 153 9.38 -17.96 -8.88
C THR A 153 8.44 -16.76 -8.82
N ALA A 154 7.27 -16.82 -9.48
CA ALA A 154 6.27 -15.77 -9.39
C ALA A 154 5.79 -15.53 -7.95
N LEU A 155 5.53 -16.60 -7.20
CA LEU A 155 5.18 -16.52 -5.78
C LEU A 155 6.30 -15.94 -4.91
N ALA A 156 7.55 -16.35 -5.15
CA ALA A 156 8.69 -15.81 -4.42
C ALA A 156 8.88 -14.29 -4.67
N VAL A 157 8.75 -13.85 -5.92
CA VAL A 157 8.85 -12.42 -6.27
C VAL A 157 7.67 -11.64 -5.70
N ALA A 158 6.45 -12.19 -5.73
CA ALA A 158 5.29 -11.56 -5.11
C ALA A 158 5.44 -11.41 -3.58
N ALA A 159 6.03 -12.41 -2.91
CA ALA A 159 6.32 -12.35 -1.48
C ALA A 159 7.35 -11.27 -1.14
N LEU A 160 8.44 -11.19 -1.93
CA LEU A 160 9.47 -10.15 -1.78
C LEU A 160 8.91 -8.75 -2.06
N PHE A 161 8.09 -8.61 -3.10
CA PHE A 161 7.38 -7.37 -3.40
C PHE A 161 6.48 -6.95 -2.23
N ALA A 162 5.65 -7.86 -1.71
CA ALA A 162 4.77 -7.58 -0.58
C ALA A 162 5.55 -7.21 0.70
N LEU A 163 6.71 -7.83 0.94
CA LEU A 163 7.62 -7.45 2.03
C LEU A 163 8.11 -6.01 1.85
N GLY A 164 8.59 -5.67 0.65
CA GLY A 164 9.01 -4.31 0.30
C GLY A 164 7.89 -3.29 0.48
N ALA A 165 6.72 -3.57 -0.10
CA ALA A 165 5.53 -2.73 -0.01
C ALA A 165 5.04 -2.53 1.45
N SER A 166 5.30 -3.50 2.33
CA SER A 166 4.91 -3.46 3.74
C SER A 166 5.97 -2.83 4.67
N LEU A 167 7.12 -2.37 4.14
CA LEU A 167 8.20 -1.82 4.97
C LEU A 167 7.76 -0.62 5.83
N GLY A 168 6.84 0.20 5.33
CA GLY A 168 6.25 1.32 6.09
C GLY A 168 5.51 0.89 7.36
N ILE A 169 5.17 -0.39 7.49
CA ILE A 169 4.48 -0.99 8.64
C ILE A 169 5.43 -1.91 9.42
N LEU A 170 6.20 -2.75 8.71
CA LEU A 170 7.14 -3.69 9.29
C LEU A 170 8.24 -2.98 10.08
N VAL A 171 8.83 -1.90 9.53
CA VAL A 171 9.91 -1.17 10.21
C VAL A 171 9.46 -0.57 11.54
N PRO A 172 8.35 0.21 11.61
CA PRO A 172 7.82 0.67 12.91
C PRO A 172 7.52 -0.47 13.88
N THR A 173 7.00 -1.60 13.37
CA THR A 173 6.65 -2.77 14.20
C THR A 173 7.88 -3.41 14.84
N LEU A 174 8.95 -3.61 14.05
CA LEU A 174 10.22 -4.13 14.53
C LEU A 174 10.90 -3.16 15.51
N LEU A 175 10.89 -1.86 15.19
CA LEU A 175 11.45 -0.83 16.07
C LEU A 175 10.70 -0.77 17.40
N ALA A 176 9.37 -0.77 17.40
CA ALA A 176 8.57 -0.77 18.62
C ALA A 176 8.77 -2.05 19.45
N ALA A 177 9.08 -3.18 18.81
CA ALA A 177 9.36 -4.43 19.51
C ALA A 177 10.64 -4.41 20.37
N THR A 178 11.52 -3.42 20.17
CA THR A 178 12.73 -3.21 21.00
C THR A 178 12.41 -2.74 22.42
N GLY A 179 11.23 -2.14 22.64
CA GLY A 179 10.84 -1.60 23.95
C GLY A 179 11.59 -0.34 24.38
N ILE A 180 12.41 0.26 23.50
CA ILE A 180 13.21 1.45 23.82
C ILE A 180 12.29 2.67 23.99
N PRO A 181 12.31 3.38 25.14
CA PRO A 181 11.41 4.51 25.39
C PRO A 181 11.52 5.63 24.34
N ALA A 182 12.73 5.92 23.85
CA ALA A 182 12.97 6.92 22.81
C ALA A 182 12.30 6.59 21.46
N VAL A 183 12.16 5.30 21.14
CA VAL A 183 11.45 4.84 19.93
C VAL A 183 9.96 5.13 20.08
N THR A 184 9.37 4.84 21.24
CA THR A 184 7.97 5.13 21.55
C THR A 184 7.65 6.61 21.46
N THR A 185 8.51 7.48 22.01
CA THR A 185 8.36 8.94 21.91
C THR A 185 8.45 9.44 20.46
N THR A 186 9.37 8.89 19.67
CA THR A 186 9.53 9.24 18.26
C THR A 186 8.31 8.80 17.44
N LEU A 187 7.80 7.59 17.65
CA LEU A 187 6.59 7.09 17.01
C LEU A 187 5.37 7.96 17.32
N ALA A 188 5.22 8.41 18.57
CA ALA A 188 4.13 9.33 18.95
C ALA A 188 4.20 10.67 18.21
N ARG A 189 5.40 11.25 18.06
CA ARG A 189 5.60 12.48 17.26
C ARG A 189 5.29 12.24 15.78
N LEU A 190 5.77 11.13 15.21
CA LEU A 190 5.48 10.75 13.82
C LEU A 190 3.97 10.59 13.57
N LYS A 191 3.24 9.96 14.50
CA LYS A 191 1.76 9.85 14.43
C LYS A 191 1.10 11.21 14.30
N ALA A 192 1.48 12.17 15.14
CA ALA A 192 0.90 13.51 15.14
C ALA A 192 1.21 14.26 13.84
N LEU A 193 2.44 14.15 13.33
CA LEU A 193 2.86 14.74 12.05
C LEU A 193 2.10 14.13 10.86
N LEU A 194 1.96 12.80 10.82
CA LEU A 194 1.22 12.09 9.77
C LEU A 194 -0.26 12.45 9.76
N ILE A 195 -0.89 12.53 10.93
CA ILE A 195 -2.31 12.91 11.03
C ILE A 195 -2.52 14.36 10.57
N SER A 196 -1.66 15.28 10.99
CA SER A 196 -1.77 16.71 10.62
C SER A 196 -1.50 16.97 9.13
N HIS A 197 -0.61 16.20 8.50
CA HIS A 197 -0.21 16.38 7.10
C HIS A 197 -0.82 15.35 6.14
N ASN A 198 -1.72 14.47 6.61
CA ASN A 198 -2.27 13.34 5.85
C ASN A 198 -2.78 13.77 4.46
N ALA A 199 -3.55 14.86 4.38
CA ALA A 199 -4.10 15.35 3.13
C ALA A 199 -3.03 15.76 2.13
N VAL A 200 -1.97 16.46 2.58
CA VAL A 200 -0.86 16.91 1.72
C VAL A 200 -0.05 15.71 1.22
N ILE A 201 0.27 14.77 2.11
CA ILE A 201 1.03 13.56 1.74
C ILE A 201 0.24 12.75 0.70
N MET A 202 -1.06 12.57 0.89
CA MET A 202 -1.92 11.86 -0.06
C MET A 202 -2.02 12.58 -1.40
N THR A 203 -2.15 13.92 -1.42
CA THR A 203 -2.16 14.69 -2.67
C THR A 203 -0.87 14.51 -3.46
N VAL A 204 0.30 14.69 -2.82
CA VAL A 204 1.59 14.57 -3.50
C VAL A 204 1.79 13.15 -4.03
N LEU A 205 1.47 12.14 -3.22
CA LEU A 205 1.58 10.74 -3.63
C LEU A 205 0.71 10.43 -4.84
N PHE A 206 -0.57 10.79 -4.80
CA PHE A 206 -1.48 10.52 -5.90
C PHE A 206 -1.08 11.24 -7.18
N ALA A 207 -0.54 12.46 -7.08
CA ALA A 207 0.02 13.18 -8.23
C ALA A 207 1.22 12.44 -8.85
N VAL A 208 2.15 11.95 -8.03
CA VAL A 208 3.31 11.18 -8.51
C VAL A 208 2.87 9.85 -9.15
N LEU A 209 1.93 9.13 -8.52
CA LEU A 209 1.40 7.88 -9.09
C LEU A 209 0.69 8.10 -10.43
N ALA A 210 -0.10 9.17 -10.54
CA ALA A 210 -0.72 9.56 -11.81
C ALA A 210 0.33 9.89 -12.89
N ALA A 211 1.40 10.61 -12.53
CA ALA A 211 2.47 10.95 -13.47
C ALA A 211 3.23 9.71 -13.96
N VAL A 212 3.54 8.77 -13.05
CA VAL A 212 4.21 7.51 -13.40
C VAL A 212 3.31 6.65 -14.29
N GLU A 213 2.02 6.50 -13.94
CA GLU A 213 1.09 5.70 -14.75
C GLU A 213 0.90 6.32 -16.14
N LEU A 214 0.75 7.64 -16.22
CA LEU A 214 0.68 8.36 -17.49
C LEU A 214 1.94 8.15 -18.33
N SER A 215 3.13 8.16 -17.71
CA SER A 215 4.39 7.93 -18.43
C SER A 215 4.46 6.53 -19.06
N ASN A 216 3.88 5.52 -18.40
CA ASN A 216 3.80 4.15 -18.91
C ASN A 216 2.78 4.00 -20.04
N LEU A 217 1.78 4.88 -20.13
CA LEU A 217 0.77 4.89 -21.19
C LEU A 217 1.22 5.60 -22.46
N LEU A 218 2.16 6.54 -22.37
CA LEU A 218 2.63 7.32 -23.52
C LEU A 218 3.04 6.45 -24.72
N PRO A 219 3.84 5.37 -24.57
CA PRO A 219 4.24 4.52 -25.70
C PRO A 219 3.09 3.76 -26.39
N ALA A 220 1.96 3.58 -25.70
CA ALA A 220 0.77 2.91 -26.22
C ALA A 220 -0.20 3.87 -26.92
N LEU A 221 -0.18 5.17 -26.57
CA LEU A 221 -1.05 6.21 -27.13
C LEU A 221 -0.44 6.91 -28.37
N THR A 222 0.87 6.80 -28.56
CA THR A 222 1.60 7.42 -29.68
C THR A 222 1.89 6.43 -30.83
N LYS A 223 1.22 5.28 -30.86
CA LYS A 223 1.23 4.31 -31.97
C LYS A 223 -0.11 4.32 -32.68
#